data_AF-G5R0F1-F1
#
_entry.id   AF-G5R0F1-F1
#
_cell.length_a   1.000
_cell.length_b   1.000
_cell.length_c   1.000
_cell.angle_alpha   90.00
_cell.angle_beta   90.00
_cell.angle_gamma   90.00
#
_symmetry.space_group_name_H-M   'P 1'
#
loop_
_entity.id
_entity.type
_entity.pdbx_description
1 polymer ?
#
loop_
_entity_poly.entity_id
_entity_poly.type
_entity_poly.pdbx_seq_one_letter_code
_entity_poly.pdbx_strand_id
1 'polypeptide(L)'
;FFETQSSKGGRYTVTLPDGTKVEELNKATAAMMVPFDSVKFTGNYGNMTEISYQVAKRAAKKGAKYYHITRQWQERGNNITISADLYK
;
A
#
# COMPACT_ATOMS: atom_id res chain seq x y z
N PHE A 1 -18.54 10.36 -0.26
CA PHE A 1 -18.30 10.00 -1.66
C PHE A 1 -17.03 9.15 -1.71
N PHE A 2 -17.14 7.85 -2.00
CA PHE A 2 -15.99 6.97 -2.23
C PHE A 2 -15.71 6.99 -3.73
N GLU A 3 -14.73 7.78 -4.14
CA GLU A 3 -14.35 7.90 -5.56
C GLU A 3 -13.68 6.61 -6.04
N THR A 4 -14.46 5.87 -6.83
CA THR A 4 -14.10 5.11 -8.03
C THR A 4 -12.62 4.73 -8.21
N GLN A 5 -12.33 3.44 -8.03
CA GLN A 5 -11.18 2.76 -8.66
C GLN A 5 -11.29 2.88 -10.19
N SER A 6 -10.42 3.66 -10.81
CA SER A 6 -10.19 3.57 -12.26
C SER A 6 -9.12 2.50 -12.51
N SER A 7 -9.57 1.26 -12.73
CA SER A 7 -8.73 0.17 -13.21
C SER A 7 -8.42 0.39 -14.70
N LYS A 8 -7.32 1.08 -15.01
CA LYS A 8 -6.69 1.09 -16.35
C LYS A 8 -5.18 0.92 -16.19
N GLY A 9 -4.71 -0.33 -16.15
CA GLY A 9 -3.33 -0.71 -16.48
C GLY A 9 -2.17 -0.12 -15.65
N GLY A 10 -2.44 0.61 -14.57
CA GLY A 10 -1.44 1.24 -13.70
C GLY A 10 -1.66 0.85 -12.25
N ARG A 11 -0.57 0.51 -11.55
CA ARG A 11 -0.50 -0.06 -10.21
C ARG A 11 -1.29 0.77 -9.18
N TYR A 12 -1.93 0.09 -8.24
CA TYR A 12 -2.94 0.56 -7.28
C TYR A 12 -2.69 1.97 -6.68
N THR A 13 -3.31 3.01 -7.27
CA THR A 13 -3.44 4.34 -6.67
C THR A 13 -4.62 4.36 -5.70
N VAL A 14 -4.38 4.69 -4.44
CA VAL A 14 -5.41 4.84 -3.42
C VAL A 14 -5.54 6.31 -3.05
N THR A 15 -6.72 6.87 -3.26
CA THR A 15 -7.08 8.22 -2.80
C THR A 15 -7.71 8.11 -1.42
N LEU A 16 -7.12 8.76 -0.43
CA LEU A 16 -7.65 8.83 0.92
C LEU A 16 -8.61 10.01 1.07
N PRO A 17 -9.55 9.94 2.03
CA PRO A 17 -10.52 11.02 2.27
C PRO A 17 -9.86 12.35 2.63
N ASP A 18 -8.64 12.34 3.15
CA ASP A 18 -7.83 13.52 3.45
C ASP A 18 -7.23 14.20 2.19
N GLY A 19 -7.60 13.75 0.98
CA GLY A 19 -7.05 14.23 -0.29
C GLY A 19 -5.65 13.69 -0.61
N THR A 20 -5.06 12.91 0.30
CA THR A 20 -3.76 12.28 0.07
C THR A 20 -3.90 11.12 -0.92
N LYS A 21 -3.14 11.19 -2.01
CA LYS A 21 -3.03 10.12 -2.99
C LYS A 21 -1.79 9.31 -2.68
N VAL A 22 -1.94 8.00 -2.55
CA VAL A 22 -0.83 7.09 -2.32
C VAL A 22 -0.76 6.08 -3.44
N GLU A 23 0.38 6.02 -4.11
CA GLU A 23 0.59 5.19 -5.29
C GLU A 23 1.54 4.02 -5.01
N GLU A 24 1.23 2.84 -5.57
CA GLU A 24 2.12 1.69 -5.46
C GLU A 24 3.28 1.80 -6.47
N LEU A 25 4.51 1.88 -5.97
CA LEU A 25 5.71 1.81 -6.79
C LEU A 25 5.96 0.39 -7.28
N ASN A 26 6.60 0.33 -8.45
CA ASN A 26 7.16 -0.91 -8.95
C ASN A 26 8.50 -1.21 -8.25
N LYS A 27 8.95 -2.48 -8.30
CA LYS A 27 10.21 -2.90 -7.68
C LYS A 27 11.44 -2.15 -8.20
N ALA A 28 11.49 -1.78 -9.49
CA ALA A 28 12.63 -1.07 -10.08
C ALA A 28 12.72 0.40 -9.60
N THR A 29 11.62 1.12 -9.62
CA THR A 29 11.48 2.49 -9.10
C THR A 29 11.68 2.50 -7.59
N ALA A 30 11.08 1.55 -6.86
CA ALA A 30 11.30 1.38 -5.43
C ALA A 30 12.78 1.12 -5.10
N ALA A 31 13.49 0.31 -5.90
CA ALA A 31 14.93 0.07 -5.73
C ALA A 31 15.81 1.28 -6.06
N MET A 32 15.34 2.19 -6.92
CA MET A 32 16.01 3.46 -7.22
C MET A 32 15.73 4.54 -6.17
N MET A 33 14.72 4.34 -5.32
CA MET A 33 14.35 5.27 -4.26
C MET A 33 14.78 4.73 -2.90
N VAL A 34 15.03 5.64 -1.96
CA VAL A 34 15.31 5.26 -0.57
C VAL A 34 13.99 5.32 0.19
N PRO A 35 13.50 4.19 0.74
CA PRO A 35 12.34 4.24 1.60
C PRO A 35 12.70 5.00 2.88
N PHE A 36 11.89 6.00 3.22
CA PHE A 36 12.13 6.78 4.44
C PHE A 36 11.61 6.05 5.69
N ASP A 37 10.65 5.16 5.50
CA ASP A 37 10.02 4.37 6.55
C ASP A 37 9.41 3.09 5.95
N SER A 38 8.98 2.16 6.79
CA SER A 38 8.24 0.97 6.38
C SER A 38 7.05 0.74 7.30
N VAL A 39 6.08 -0.02 6.81
CA VAL A 39 4.91 -0.46 7.56
C VAL A 39 4.80 -1.97 7.47
N LYS A 40 4.74 -2.61 8.63
CA LYS A 40 4.44 -4.03 8.74
C LYS A 40 3.17 -4.20 9.55
N PHE A 41 2.24 -4.99 9.03
CA PHE A 41 1.02 -5.30 9.74
C PHE A 41 0.45 -6.64 9.36
N THR A 42 -0.20 -7.25 10.33
CA THR A 42 -0.90 -8.52 10.18
C THR A 42 -2.38 -8.25 10.34
N GLY A 43 -3.18 -8.83 9.46
CA GLY A 43 -4.63 -8.68 9.50
C GLY A 43 -5.31 -9.77 8.69
N ASN A 44 -6.63 -9.85 8.87
CA ASN A 44 -7.49 -10.72 8.08
C ASN A 44 -7.97 -9.90 6.88
N TYR A 45 -7.32 -10.05 5.73
CA TYR A 45 -7.72 -9.32 4.51
C TYR A 45 -8.27 -10.33 3.50
N GLY A 46 -9.56 -10.20 3.18
CA GLY A 46 -10.24 -11.10 2.24
C GLY A 46 -9.87 -10.81 0.79
N ASN A 47 -9.43 -9.60 0.47
CA ASN A 47 -9.11 -9.17 -0.89
C ASN A 47 -7.88 -8.24 -0.95
N MET A 48 -7.19 -8.27 -2.09
CA MET A 48 -6.04 -7.39 -2.39
C MET A 48 -6.42 -5.90 -2.27
N THR A 49 -7.65 -5.54 -2.62
CA THR A 49 -8.15 -4.15 -2.52
C THR A 49 -8.11 -3.62 -1.08
N GLU A 50 -8.49 -4.44 -0.09
CA GLU A 50 -8.43 -4.05 1.32
C GLU A 50 -6.97 -3.92 1.78
N ILE A 51 -6.10 -4.82 1.32
CA ILE A 51 -4.67 -4.74 1.61
C ILE A 51 -4.11 -3.40 1.12
N SER A 52 -4.29 -3.08 -0.16
CA SER A 52 -3.80 -1.83 -0.74
C SER A 52 -4.36 -0.61 -0.01
N TYR A 53 -5.65 -0.61 0.33
CA TYR A 53 -6.27 0.50 1.07
C TYR A 53 -5.65 0.67 2.47
N GLN A 54 -5.40 -0.43 3.19
CA GLN A 54 -4.79 -0.40 4.52
C GLN A 54 -3.32 0.02 4.48
N VAL A 55 -2.56 -0.47 3.49
CA VAL A 55 -1.18 -0.03 3.26
C VAL A 55 -1.18 1.47 2.97
N ALA A 56 -1.97 1.93 2.00
CA ALA A 56 -2.05 3.34 1.62
C ALA A 56 -2.48 4.25 2.78
N LYS A 57 -3.49 3.84 3.55
CA LYS A 57 -3.92 4.60 4.74
C LYS A 57 -2.81 4.76 5.77
N ARG A 58 -2.00 3.71 5.99
CA ARG A 58 -0.84 3.77 6.90
C ARG A 58 0.32 4.57 6.31
N ALA A 59 0.54 4.44 5.00
CA ALA A 59 1.53 5.17 4.23
C ALA A 59 1.28 6.69 4.35
N ALA A 60 0.06 7.14 4.04
CA ALA A 60 -0.31 8.54 4.16
C ALA A 60 -0.28 9.07 5.59
N LYS A 61 -0.67 8.26 6.59
CA LYS A 61 -0.52 8.65 8.01
C LYS A 61 0.93 8.95 8.38
N LYS A 62 1.88 8.29 7.73
CA LYS A 62 3.32 8.56 7.86
C LYS A 62 3.83 9.64 6.90
N GLY A 63 2.97 10.22 6.07
CA GLY A 63 3.33 11.23 5.08
C GLY A 63 3.97 10.68 3.81
N ALA A 64 3.75 9.40 3.49
CA ALA A 64 4.21 8.78 2.26
C ALA A 64 3.25 9.06 1.11
N LYS A 65 3.79 9.43 -0.06
CA LYS A 65 3.03 9.52 -1.31
C LYS A 65 3.12 8.25 -2.13
N TYR A 66 4.14 7.44 -1.88
CA TYR A 66 4.27 6.16 -2.53
C TYR A 66 4.56 5.04 -1.55
N TYR A 67 4.14 3.83 -1.90
CA TYR A 67 4.46 2.63 -1.14
C TYR A 67 4.88 1.51 -2.07
N HIS A 68 5.66 0.56 -1.57
CA HIS A 68 5.99 -0.66 -2.30
C HIS A 68 5.80 -1.84 -1.39
N ILE A 69 4.90 -2.78 -1.74
CA ILE A 69 4.72 -3.99 -0.96
C ILE A 69 5.93 -4.90 -1.18
N THR A 70 6.80 -4.98 -0.18
CA THR A 70 8.01 -5.81 -0.23
C THR A 70 7.74 -7.25 0.16
N ARG A 71 6.75 -7.49 1.02
CA ARG A 71 6.43 -8.84 1.48
C ARG A 71 4.94 -9.01 1.74
N GLN A 72 4.40 -10.10 1.21
CA GLN A 72 3.09 -10.62 1.59
C GLN A 72 3.30 -12.04 2.07
N TRP A 73 2.92 -12.30 3.33
CA TRP A 73 3.07 -13.60 3.95
C TRP A 73 1.72 -14.02 4.51
N GLN A 74 1.09 -14.99 3.86
CA GLN A 74 -0.11 -15.62 4.40
C GLN A 74 0.33 -16.56 5.52
N GLU A 75 -0.16 -16.30 6.73
CA GLU A 75 0.08 -17.17 7.88
C GLU A 75 -0.92 -18.35 7.89
N ARG A 76 -0.70 -19.31 8.78
CA ARG A 76 -1.63 -20.43 8.97
C ARG A 76 -2.99 -19.88 9.43
N GLY A 77 -4.02 -20.04 8.58
CA GLY A 77 -5.37 -19.54 8.81
C GLY A 77 -5.74 -18.42 7.83
N ASN A 78 -6.61 -17.49 8.26
CA ASN A 78 -7.05 -16.35 7.43
C ASN A 78 -6.21 -15.08 7.65
N ASN A 79 -5.10 -15.15 8.38
CA ASN A 79 -4.26 -13.99 8.66
C ASN A 79 -3.18 -13.83 7.59
N ILE A 80 -2.99 -12.61 7.11
CA ILE A 80 -1.92 -12.25 6.18
C ILE A 80 -1.11 -11.10 6.77
N THR A 81 0.21 -11.27 6.77
CA THR A 81 1.19 -10.27 7.15
C THR A 81 1.68 -9.55 5.90
N ILE A 82 1.47 -8.24 5.86
CA ILE A 82 1.87 -7.36 4.77
C ILE A 82 2.98 -6.44 5.28
N SER A 83 4.08 -6.38 4.53
CA SER A 83 5.16 -5.42 4.73
C SER A 83 5.26 -4.56 3.49
N ALA A 84 5.23 -3.25 3.68
CA ALA A 84 5.40 -2.28 2.61
C ALA A 84 6.38 -1.20 3.02
N ASP A 85 7.24 -0.84 2.10
CA ASP A 85 8.15 0.29 2.24
C ASP A 85 7.48 1.57 1.79
N LEU A 86 7.82 2.67 2.43
CA LEU A 86 7.20 3.97 2.24
C LEU A 86 8.18 4.97 1.64
N TYR A 87 7.68 5.74 0.69
CA TYR A 87 8.44 6.72 -0.07
C TYR A 87 7.69 8.06 -0.11
N LYS A 88 8.44 9.15 -0.16
CA LYS A 88 7.90 10.52 -0.21
C LYS A 88 7.47 10.94 -1.61
#